data_AF-A0A060WKT5-F1
#
_entry.id   AF-A0A060WKT5-F1
#
_cell.length_a   1.000
_cell.length_b   1.000
_cell.length_c   1.000
_cell.angle_alpha   90.00
_cell.angle_beta   90.00
_cell.angle_gamma   90.00
#
_symmetry.space_group_name_H-M   'P 1'
#
loop_
_entity.id
_entity.type
_entity.pdbx_description
1 polymer ?
#
loop_
_entity_poly.entity_id
_entity_poly.type
_entity_poly.pdbx_seq_one_letter_code
_entity_poly.pdbx_strand_id
1 'polypeptide(L)'
;MLCWLREEEMSLQEFQQRVGCFITHVDEIMQQEIRPLLAVDIIEQLHRQFALLSGGRGKDGAPIITFPEYSGFGDLLDEDFQNVVTYLTSIPSLDAASIGFVIIIDRRRDKWSSVKASLTRIAGAFPGNLQLVLVLRPSRFFQRAVADIGMKLHRDDFKMKVPIVMLNSLSDLHGYVDKGQLTCELGGNLEYCHSQWIHHRTAIENFAVTVKTTAQMLQKFGTDLSETELPNDVQYTKDLLTTHTEKHDKLKDELKLAVQQGTTLLGCIKEQAAKSENHKLNPDEMENQTTVERLLAQLDETENAFQQFWSKHYLKLEQCLQLRHFEHDFREVKVSLDSLMDTLTFLSDIGDCVTRVEMLLNDLNTLEEKAQESLEKAQLHALHGDQLIQSNHYAVDSIRPKCVELRRICDNFTNEAKKKYDILSKSNQIHKGIDKVRCITEEAPHPYISDRKDTGLLEKLFA
;
A
#
# COMPACT_ATOMS: atom_id res chain seq x y z
N MET A 1 -6.12 -7.12 25.78
CA MET A 1 -5.13 -7.13 24.68
C MET A 1 -5.26 -8.33 23.71
N LEU A 2 -5.90 -9.46 24.08
CA LEU A 2 -5.86 -10.71 23.27
C LEU A 2 -7.06 -11.00 22.35
N CYS A 3 -8.19 -10.28 22.41
CA CYS A 3 -9.38 -10.62 21.60
C CYS A 3 -9.42 -9.98 20.19
N TRP A 4 -8.72 -8.88 19.95
CA TRP A 4 -8.76 -8.17 18.64
C TRP A 4 -7.76 -8.71 17.60
N LEU A 5 -6.73 -9.46 18.03
CA LEU A 5 -5.73 -10.06 17.14
C LEU A 5 -6.32 -11.04 16.12
N ARG A 6 -7.51 -11.60 16.40
CA ARG A 6 -8.11 -12.65 15.56
C ARG A 6 -8.86 -12.15 14.33
N GLU A 7 -9.27 -10.88 14.29
CA GLU A 7 -9.91 -10.27 13.11
C GLU A 7 -8.92 -9.43 12.27
N GLU A 8 -7.82 -8.94 12.86
CA GLU A 8 -6.79 -8.14 12.15
C GLU A 8 -5.84 -8.98 11.27
N GLU A 9 -5.46 -10.20 11.70
CA GLU A 9 -4.61 -11.14 10.91
C GLU A 9 -5.20 -11.45 9.52
N MET A 10 -6.53 -11.44 9.40
CA MET A 10 -7.24 -11.73 8.15
C MET A 10 -7.01 -10.65 7.07
N SER A 11 -6.75 -9.39 7.45
CA SER A 11 -6.69 -8.25 6.52
C SER A 11 -5.34 -8.06 5.82
N LEU A 12 -4.23 -8.34 6.52
CA LEU A 12 -2.89 -8.27 5.93
C LEU A 12 -2.62 -9.46 5.03
N GLN A 13 -3.02 -10.66 5.45
CA GLN A 13 -2.81 -11.87 4.68
C GLN A 13 -3.60 -11.83 3.37
N GLU A 14 -4.86 -11.36 3.39
CA GLU A 14 -5.65 -11.14 2.19
C GLU A 14 -5.05 -10.05 1.29
N PHE A 15 -4.57 -8.94 1.85
CA PHE A 15 -3.90 -7.88 1.09
C PHE A 15 -2.61 -8.40 0.44
N GLN A 16 -1.75 -9.06 1.19
CA GLN A 16 -0.49 -9.63 0.69
C GLN A 16 -0.73 -10.75 -0.33
N GLN A 17 -1.77 -11.58 -0.14
CA GLN A 17 -2.12 -12.62 -1.11
C GLN A 17 -2.60 -12.02 -2.43
N ARG A 18 -3.40 -10.94 -2.39
CA ARG A 18 -3.85 -10.22 -3.59
C ARG A 18 -2.68 -9.55 -4.31
N VAL A 19 -1.78 -8.89 -3.57
CA VAL A 19 -0.57 -8.27 -4.14
C VAL A 19 0.40 -9.33 -4.67
N GLY A 20 0.52 -10.49 -4.02
CA GLY A 20 1.34 -11.60 -4.49
C GLY A 20 0.82 -12.23 -5.78
N CYS A 21 -0.50 -12.43 -5.88
CA CYS A 21 -1.20 -12.87 -7.09
C CYS A 21 -0.91 -11.92 -8.27
N PHE A 22 -0.78 -10.63 -7.99
CA PHE A 22 -0.45 -9.63 -9.00
C PHE A 22 0.93 -9.83 -9.62
N ILE A 23 1.94 -10.11 -8.79
CA ILE A 23 3.33 -10.31 -9.23
C ILE A 23 3.43 -11.58 -10.09
N THR A 24 2.79 -12.68 -9.68
CA THR A 24 2.82 -13.94 -10.43
C THR A 24 2.19 -13.78 -11.82
N HIS A 25 1.07 -13.06 -11.93
CA HIS A 25 0.42 -12.83 -13.22
C HIS A 25 1.22 -11.91 -14.14
N VAL A 26 1.97 -10.94 -13.61
CA VAL A 26 2.92 -10.17 -14.44
C VAL A 26 4.08 -11.06 -14.90
N ASP A 27 4.59 -11.93 -14.03
CA ASP A 27 5.67 -12.84 -14.40
C ASP A 27 5.24 -13.84 -15.48
N GLU A 28 3.96 -14.25 -15.50
CA GLU A 28 3.33 -14.99 -16.60
C GLU A 28 3.27 -14.18 -17.90
N ILE A 29 2.94 -12.89 -17.83
CA ILE A 29 2.85 -12.00 -19.01
C ILE A 29 4.24 -11.72 -19.59
N MET A 30 5.25 -11.64 -18.71
CA MET A 30 6.66 -11.51 -19.09
C MET A 30 7.28 -12.87 -19.47
N GLN A 31 6.59 -13.98 -19.24
CA GLN A 31 6.98 -15.38 -19.48
C GLN A 31 8.42 -15.76 -19.09
N GLN A 32 9.06 -15.10 -18.11
CA GLN A 32 10.53 -15.24 -17.91
C GLN A 32 10.95 -15.15 -16.44
N GLU A 33 11.23 -16.30 -15.80
CA GLU A 33 11.81 -16.36 -14.44
C GLU A 33 13.32 -16.08 -14.40
N ILE A 34 14.06 -16.18 -15.52
CA ILE A 34 15.53 -16.26 -15.46
C ILE A 34 16.26 -15.12 -16.21
N ARG A 35 15.59 -14.31 -17.04
CA ARG A 35 16.05 -13.00 -17.60
C ARG A 35 15.00 -12.49 -18.61
N PRO A 36 14.10 -11.55 -18.28
CA PRO A 36 13.16 -11.02 -19.25
C PRO A 36 13.90 -10.09 -20.22
N LEU A 37 14.19 -10.53 -21.44
CA LEU A 37 14.55 -9.61 -22.52
C LEU A 37 13.28 -8.86 -22.91
N LEU A 38 13.23 -7.55 -22.66
CA LEU A 38 12.14 -6.69 -23.12
C LEU A 38 12.42 -6.18 -24.54
N ALA A 39 11.39 -5.80 -25.28
CA ALA A 39 11.50 -5.17 -26.58
C ALA A 39 12.44 -3.96 -26.55
N VAL A 40 12.41 -3.20 -25.45
CA VAL A 40 13.25 -2.00 -25.26
C VAL A 40 14.73 -2.35 -25.15
N ASP A 41 15.07 -3.53 -24.61
CA ASP A 41 16.45 -3.97 -24.42
C ASP A 41 17.11 -4.36 -25.74
N ILE A 42 16.31 -4.79 -26.72
CA ILE A 42 16.76 -5.25 -28.04
C ILE A 42 16.19 -4.42 -29.19
N ILE A 43 15.80 -3.18 -28.88
CA ILE A 43 15.02 -2.32 -29.78
C ILE A 43 15.76 -2.06 -31.09
N GLU A 44 17.08 -1.85 -31.03
CA GLU A 44 17.91 -1.63 -32.21
C GLU A 44 17.94 -2.85 -33.12
N GLN A 45 18.04 -4.05 -32.55
CA GLN A 45 18.03 -5.31 -33.29
C GLN A 45 16.67 -5.58 -33.90
N LEU A 46 15.58 -5.30 -33.19
CA LEU A 46 14.21 -5.39 -33.72
C LEU A 46 14.06 -4.49 -34.95
N HIS A 47 14.49 -3.22 -34.87
CA HIS A 47 14.41 -2.28 -36.00
C HIS A 47 15.20 -2.72 -37.25
N ARG A 48 16.20 -3.61 -37.12
CA ARG A 48 16.90 -4.18 -38.28
C ARG A 48 16.03 -5.16 -39.08
N GLN A 49 14.93 -5.66 -38.50
CA GLN A 49 13.89 -6.46 -39.15
C GLN A 49 14.42 -7.73 -39.86
N PHE A 50 15.48 -8.34 -39.36
CA PHE A 50 16.02 -9.58 -39.95
C PHE A 50 15.21 -10.84 -39.58
N ALA A 51 14.30 -10.72 -38.61
CA ALA A 51 13.29 -11.69 -38.23
C ALA A 51 12.01 -10.94 -37.79
N LEU A 52 10.83 -11.49 -38.09
CA LEU A 52 9.55 -10.90 -37.72
C LEU A 52 8.52 -11.95 -37.31
N LEU A 53 7.70 -11.60 -36.32
CA LEU A 53 6.52 -12.32 -35.89
C LEU A 53 5.29 -11.48 -36.29
N SER A 54 4.69 -11.80 -37.43
CA SER A 54 3.58 -11.02 -37.97
C SER A 54 2.22 -11.37 -37.37
N GLY A 55 2.15 -12.39 -36.51
CA GLY A 55 0.89 -12.97 -36.02
C GLY A 55 0.33 -14.09 -36.91
N GLY A 56 0.95 -14.35 -38.07
CA GLY A 56 0.56 -15.43 -38.97
C GLY A 56 0.66 -16.82 -38.33
N ARG A 57 -0.26 -17.71 -38.71
CA ARG A 57 -0.36 -19.09 -38.23
C ARG A 57 -0.27 -20.11 -39.36
N GLY A 58 0.38 -21.23 -39.08
CA GLY A 58 0.30 -22.45 -39.90
C GLY A 58 -1.09 -23.08 -39.83
N LYS A 59 -1.33 -24.13 -40.64
CA LYS A 59 -2.63 -24.83 -40.70
C LYS A 59 -3.09 -25.38 -39.35
N ASP A 60 -2.15 -25.77 -38.50
CA ASP A 60 -2.41 -26.36 -37.19
C ASP A 60 -2.43 -25.31 -36.06
N GLY A 61 -2.37 -24.01 -36.40
CA GLY A 61 -2.30 -22.92 -35.41
C GLY A 61 -0.87 -22.58 -34.94
N ALA A 62 0.14 -23.25 -35.50
CA ALA A 62 1.55 -23.02 -35.20
C ALA A 62 1.99 -21.58 -35.51
N PRO A 63 2.70 -20.87 -34.61
CA PRO A 63 3.21 -19.52 -34.86
C PRO A 63 4.24 -19.50 -36.00
N ILE A 64 4.14 -18.48 -36.87
CA ILE A 64 5.07 -18.29 -37.99
C ILE A 64 6.09 -17.20 -37.66
N ILE A 65 7.38 -17.54 -37.71
CA ILE A 65 8.47 -16.55 -37.72
C ILE A 65 9.06 -16.49 -39.12
N THR A 66 9.06 -15.28 -39.69
CA THR A 66 9.62 -15.02 -41.01
C THR A 66 10.99 -14.37 -40.88
N PHE A 67 11.98 -14.91 -41.58
CA PHE A 67 13.27 -14.28 -41.84
C PHE A 67 13.21 -13.66 -43.26
N PRO A 68 12.81 -12.39 -43.39
CA PRO A 68 12.65 -11.74 -44.69
C PRO A 68 14.01 -11.55 -45.38
N GLU A 69 14.00 -11.02 -46.60
CA GLU A 69 15.21 -10.61 -47.28
C GLU A 69 15.95 -9.54 -46.46
N TYR A 70 17.19 -9.84 -46.06
CA TYR A 70 18.04 -8.94 -45.29
C TYR A 70 19.48 -9.08 -45.75
N SER A 71 20.03 -8.05 -46.41
CA SER A 71 21.36 -8.09 -47.03
C SER A 71 22.50 -8.24 -46.03
N GLY A 72 22.33 -7.71 -44.81
CA GLY A 72 23.30 -7.83 -43.71
C GLY A 72 23.21 -9.13 -42.92
N PHE A 73 22.42 -10.13 -43.36
CA PHE A 73 22.16 -11.33 -42.54
C PHE A 73 23.42 -12.14 -42.25
N GLY A 74 24.36 -12.18 -43.21
CA GLY A 74 25.64 -12.86 -43.04
C GLY A 74 26.50 -12.25 -41.93
N ASP A 75 26.45 -10.92 -41.79
CA ASP A 75 27.30 -10.13 -40.89
C ASP A 75 26.67 -9.90 -39.51
N LEU A 76 25.49 -10.48 -39.24
CA LEU A 76 24.85 -10.41 -37.92
C LEU A 76 25.72 -11.07 -36.85
N LEU A 77 25.86 -10.38 -35.72
CA LEU A 77 26.43 -10.97 -34.51
C LEU A 77 25.51 -12.11 -34.02
N ASP A 78 26.13 -13.19 -33.55
CA ASP A 78 25.37 -14.35 -33.07
C ASP A 78 24.52 -14.01 -31.83
N GLU A 79 24.99 -13.08 -30.99
CA GLU A 79 24.25 -12.56 -29.83
C GLU A 79 23.00 -11.78 -30.26
N ASP A 80 23.11 -10.86 -31.23
CA ASP A 80 21.97 -10.09 -31.75
C ASP A 80 20.89 -11.04 -32.31
N PHE A 81 21.32 -12.07 -33.06
CA PHE A 81 20.42 -13.10 -33.57
C PHE A 81 19.75 -13.88 -32.45
N GLN A 82 20.52 -14.37 -31.48
CA GLN A 82 19.99 -15.14 -30.35
C GLN A 82 18.98 -14.33 -29.57
N ASN A 83 19.28 -13.06 -29.27
CA ASN A 83 18.40 -12.18 -28.51
C ASN A 83 17.07 -11.96 -29.22
N VAL A 84 17.07 -11.62 -30.52
CA VAL A 84 15.83 -11.42 -31.29
C VAL A 84 15.03 -12.71 -31.40
N VAL A 85 15.65 -13.84 -31.72
CA VAL A 85 14.91 -15.09 -31.89
C VAL A 85 14.34 -15.57 -30.56
N THR A 86 15.10 -15.47 -29.47
CA THR A 86 14.63 -15.81 -28.10
C THR A 86 13.44 -14.96 -27.73
N TYR A 87 13.53 -13.65 -27.98
CA TYR A 87 12.46 -12.71 -27.73
C TYR A 87 11.21 -13.02 -28.56
N LEU A 88 11.33 -13.19 -29.88
CA LEU A 88 10.18 -13.49 -30.74
C LEU A 88 9.51 -14.84 -30.38
N THR A 89 10.28 -15.82 -29.91
CA THR A 89 9.72 -17.10 -29.46
C THR A 89 9.02 -17.06 -28.11
N SER A 90 9.26 -16.04 -27.28
CA SER A 90 8.59 -15.87 -25.98
C SER A 90 7.27 -15.11 -26.07
N ILE A 91 6.88 -14.64 -27.26
CA ILE A 91 5.66 -13.83 -27.44
C ILE A 91 4.40 -14.70 -27.54
N PRO A 92 4.35 -15.77 -28.34
CA PRO A 92 3.17 -16.63 -28.37
C PRO A 92 2.88 -17.25 -26.99
N SER A 93 1.61 -17.53 -26.71
CA SER A 93 1.21 -18.31 -25.53
C SER A 93 1.98 -19.63 -25.45
N LEU A 94 2.13 -20.17 -24.24
CA LEU A 94 2.65 -21.52 -24.02
C LEU A 94 1.90 -22.57 -24.84
N ASP A 95 0.58 -22.45 -24.94
CA ASP A 95 -0.25 -23.33 -25.77
C ASP A 95 0.11 -23.24 -27.25
N ALA A 96 0.26 -22.03 -27.80
CA ALA A 96 0.64 -21.82 -29.20
C ALA A 96 2.09 -22.28 -29.46
N ALA A 97 3.02 -21.98 -28.56
CA ALA A 97 4.42 -22.40 -28.65
C ALA A 97 4.59 -23.92 -28.54
N SER A 98 3.70 -24.61 -27.81
CA SER A 98 3.73 -26.07 -27.65
C SER A 98 3.47 -26.84 -28.95
N ILE A 99 2.75 -26.23 -29.90
CA ILE A 99 2.51 -26.77 -31.26
C ILE A 99 3.82 -26.83 -32.05
N GLY A 100 4.73 -25.91 -31.78
CA GLY A 100 5.98 -25.70 -32.50
C GLY A 100 5.88 -24.59 -33.55
N PHE A 101 7.03 -24.06 -33.95
CA PHE A 101 7.14 -22.90 -34.84
C PHE A 101 7.32 -23.32 -36.30
N VAL A 102 6.65 -22.59 -37.19
CA VAL A 102 6.90 -22.64 -38.63
C VAL A 102 7.83 -21.49 -38.99
N ILE A 103 8.93 -21.81 -39.68
CA ILE A 103 9.92 -20.82 -40.11
C ILE A 103 9.82 -20.60 -41.60
N ILE A 104 9.70 -19.35 -42.03
CA ILE A 104 9.79 -18.96 -43.44
C ILE A 104 11.09 -18.20 -43.65
N ILE A 105 11.95 -18.67 -44.55
CA ILE A 105 13.20 -18.02 -44.91
C ILE A 105 13.07 -17.48 -46.34
N ASP A 106 13.03 -16.16 -46.51
CA ASP A 106 12.99 -15.53 -47.83
C ASP A 106 14.39 -15.11 -48.30
N ARG A 107 14.91 -15.79 -49.32
CA ARG A 107 16.23 -15.52 -49.92
C ARG A 107 16.14 -15.43 -51.44
N ARG A 108 14.98 -15.07 -52.00
CA ARG A 108 14.76 -15.05 -53.47
C ARG A 108 15.73 -14.14 -54.22
N ARG A 109 16.18 -13.05 -53.59
CA ARG A 109 17.16 -12.08 -54.14
C ARG A 109 18.59 -12.24 -53.62
N ASP A 110 18.90 -13.32 -52.90
CA ASP A 110 20.20 -13.53 -52.25
C ASP A 110 21.02 -14.67 -52.91
N LYS A 111 22.13 -15.08 -52.29
CA LYS A 111 23.00 -16.19 -52.69
C LYS A 111 22.67 -17.46 -51.91
N TRP A 112 23.04 -18.62 -52.47
CA TRP A 112 22.88 -19.92 -51.81
C TRP A 112 23.65 -20.03 -50.47
N SER A 113 24.80 -19.35 -50.36
CA SER A 113 25.54 -19.25 -49.10
C SER A 113 24.70 -18.65 -47.98
N SER A 114 23.85 -17.67 -48.27
CA SER A 114 22.99 -17.00 -47.30
C SER A 114 21.85 -17.91 -46.82
N VAL A 115 21.34 -18.79 -47.70
CA VAL A 115 20.40 -19.86 -47.32
C VAL A 115 21.07 -20.81 -46.33
N LYS A 116 22.27 -21.31 -46.64
CA LYS A 116 23.02 -22.20 -45.73
C LYS A 116 23.32 -21.53 -44.39
N ALA A 117 23.78 -20.28 -44.41
CA ALA A 117 24.07 -19.52 -43.19
C ALA A 117 22.82 -19.36 -42.32
N SER A 118 21.66 -19.06 -42.92
CA SER A 118 20.37 -18.96 -42.19
C SER A 118 19.99 -20.29 -41.55
N LEU A 119 20.06 -21.39 -42.30
CA LEU A 119 19.74 -22.72 -41.78
C LEU A 119 20.71 -23.15 -40.66
N THR A 120 22.01 -22.92 -40.82
CA THR A 120 23.00 -23.23 -39.77
C THR A 120 22.73 -22.44 -38.49
N ARG A 121 22.46 -21.13 -38.61
CA ARG A 121 22.24 -20.28 -37.44
C ARG A 121 20.94 -20.65 -36.71
N ILE A 122 19.84 -20.87 -37.44
CA ILE A 122 18.58 -21.33 -36.85
C ILE A 122 18.74 -22.72 -36.20
N ALA A 123 19.43 -23.66 -36.86
CA ALA A 123 19.69 -24.98 -36.29
C ALA A 123 20.52 -24.95 -35.00
N GLY A 124 21.39 -23.95 -34.82
CA GLY A 124 22.26 -23.83 -33.65
C GLY A 124 21.71 -22.98 -32.50
N ALA A 125 20.83 -22.01 -32.80
CA ALA A 125 20.44 -20.96 -31.85
C ALA A 125 18.92 -20.83 -31.62
N PHE A 126 18.08 -21.52 -32.39
CA PHE A 126 16.63 -21.41 -32.20
C PHE A 126 16.18 -22.09 -30.88
N PRO A 127 15.57 -21.36 -29.94
CA PRO A 127 15.30 -21.87 -28.59
C PRO A 127 13.98 -22.63 -28.47
N GLY A 128 13.08 -22.49 -29.45
CA GLY A 128 11.76 -23.14 -29.45
C GLY A 128 11.73 -24.49 -30.18
N ASN A 129 10.60 -25.18 -30.05
CA ASN A 129 10.32 -26.37 -30.83
C ASN A 129 10.01 -25.97 -32.28
N LEU A 130 10.76 -26.50 -33.24
CA LEU A 130 10.45 -26.29 -34.65
C LEU A 130 9.46 -27.35 -35.15
N GLN A 131 8.52 -26.95 -35.99
CA GLN A 131 7.59 -27.86 -36.67
C GLN A 131 7.98 -28.03 -38.14
N LEU A 132 8.30 -26.94 -38.83
CA LEU A 132 8.51 -26.89 -40.28
C LEU A 132 9.39 -25.71 -40.68
N VAL A 133 10.30 -25.91 -41.63
CA VAL A 133 11.09 -24.82 -42.23
C VAL A 133 10.81 -24.75 -43.74
N LEU A 134 10.35 -23.59 -44.19
CA LEU A 134 10.03 -23.28 -45.59
C LEU A 134 11.04 -22.28 -46.14
N VAL A 135 11.70 -22.61 -47.24
CA VAL A 135 12.79 -21.78 -47.79
C VAL A 135 12.45 -21.34 -49.21
N LEU A 136 12.21 -20.04 -49.40
CA LEU A 136 12.09 -19.45 -50.74
C LEU A 136 13.50 -19.17 -51.30
N ARG A 137 13.93 -20.02 -52.24
CA ARG A 137 15.32 -20.03 -52.71
C ARG A 137 15.61 -18.97 -53.80
N PRO A 138 16.89 -18.59 -54.00
CA PRO A 138 17.29 -17.69 -55.08
C PRO A 138 16.83 -18.14 -56.48
N SER A 139 16.16 -17.26 -57.21
CA SER A 139 15.61 -17.54 -58.56
C SER A 139 16.67 -17.78 -59.64
N ARG A 140 17.89 -17.28 -59.46
CA ARG A 140 18.99 -17.42 -60.44
C ARG A 140 19.64 -18.81 -60.48
N PHE A 141 19.28 -19.71 -59.57
CA PHE A 141 19.79 -21.08 -59.53
C PHE A 141 19.09 -22.04 -60.51
N PHE A 142 18.02 -21.61 -61.18
CA PHE A 142 17.14 -22.49 -61.97
C PHE A 142 17.71 -23.01 -63.30
N GLN A 143 18.87 -22.58 -63.77
CA GLN A 143 19.27 -22.89 -65.15
C GLN A 143 20.28 -24.02 -65.37
N ARG A 144 20.85 -24.69 -64.35
CA ARG A 144 21.68 -25.91 -64.60
C ARG A 144 22.14 -26.73 -63.39
N ALA A 145 22.10 -26.21 -62.16
CA ALA A 145 22.71 -26.89 -61.00
C ALA A 145 21.73 -27.58 -60.04
N VAL A 146 20.42 -27.55 -60.32
CA VAL A 146 19.37 -27.97 -59.36
C VAL A 146 19.19 -29.49 -59.28
N ALA A 147 19.51 -30.24 -60.34
CA ALA A 147 19.46 -31.71 -60.27
C ALA A 147 20.52 -32.26 -59.28
N ASP A 148 21.71 -31.65 -59.23
CA ASP A 148 22.83 -32.16 -58.41
C ASP A 148 22.95 -31.50 -57.03
N ILE A 149 22.48 -30.26 -56.85
CA ILE A 149 22.52 -29.56 -55.55
C ILE A 149 21.24 -29.83 -54.75
N GLY A 150 20.09 -30.01 -55.41
CA GLY A 150 18.80 -30.28 -54.77
C GLY A 150 18.69 -31.66 -54.12
N MET A 151 19.53 -32.62 -54.53
CA MET A 151 19.61 -33.96 -53.93
C MET A 151 20.64 -34.08 -52.79
N LYS A 152 21.40 -33.03 -52.48
CA LYS A 152 22.56 -33.09 -51.57
C LYS A 152 22.52 -32.07 -50.42
N LEU A 153 21.33 -31.71 -49.97
CA LEU A 153 21.13 -31.28 -48.59
C LEU A 153 20.88 -32.57 -47.81
N HIS A 154 21.91 -33.16 -47.20
CA HIS A 154 21.67 -34.27 -46.30
C HIS A 154 20.83 -33.72 -45.16
N ARG A 155 19.74 -34.42 -44.81
CA ARG A 155 18.96 -34.15 -43.59
C ARG A 155 19.86 -34.07 -42.34
N ASP A 156 21.06 -34.64 -42.42
CA ASP A 156 22.09 -34.67 -41.38
C ASP A 156 23.05 -33.46 -41.37
N ASP A 157 23.08 -32.61 -42.42
CA ASP A 157 24.03 -31.48 -42.52
C ASP A 157 23.71 -30.34 -41.54
N PHE A 158 22.42 -30.18 -41.25
CA PHE A 158 21.88 -29.25 -40.28
C PHE A 158 21.18 -30.12 -39.26
N LYS A 159 21.61 -30.12 -37.99
CA LYS A 159 21.13 -31.03 -36.92
C LYS A 159 19.65 -30.84 -36.52
N MET A 160 18.79 -30.42 -37.46
CA MET A 160 17.37 -30.21 -37.33
C MET A 160 16.61 -31.51 -37.59
N LYS A 161 15.79 -31.93 -36.63
CA LYS A 161 14.95 -33.14 -36.74
C LYS A 161 13.64 -32.89 -37.49
N VAL A 162 13.47 -31.71 -38.09
CA VAL A 162 12.21 -31.22 -38.67
C VAL A 162 12.28 -31.12 -40.20
N PRO A 163 11.15 -31.19 -40.92
CA PRO A 163 11.15 -31.04 -42.37
C PRO A 163 11.64 -29.66 -42.82
N ILE A 164 12.56 -29.64 -43.79
CA ILE A 164 13.00 -28.45 -44.51
C ILE A 164 12.51 -28.56 -45.95
N VAL A 165 11.69 -27.63 -46.40
CA VAL A 165 11.09 -27.63 -47.74
C VAL A 165 11.63 -26.46 -48.55
N MET A 166 12.24 -26.77 -49.69
CA MET A 166 12.74 -25.78 -50.65
C MET A 166 11.64 -25.41 -51.65
N LEU A 167 11.25 -24.14 -51.67
CA LEU A 167 10.17 -23.60 -52.47
C LEU A 167 10.70 -22.83 -53.67
N ASN A 168 10.04 -22.96 -54.82
CA ASN A 168 10.43 -22.35 -56.08
C ASN A 168 9.72 -21.03 -56.36
N SER A 169 8.54 -20.85 -55.77
CA SER A 169 7.66 -19.73 -56.01
C SER A 169 6.83 -19.40 -54.77
N LEU A 170 6.21 -18.22 -54.76
CA LEU A 170 5.21 -17.89 -53.73
C LEU A 170 3.97 -18.80 -53.83
N SER A 171 3.62 -19.28 -55.02
CA SER A 171 2.52 -20.23 -55.19
C SER A 171 2.80 -21.56 -54.48
N ASP A 172 4.06 -22.00 -54.42
CA ASP A 172 4.44 -23.20 -53.65
C ASP A 172 4.26 -22.93 -52.15
N LEU A 173 4.63 -21.74 -51.65
CA LEU A 173 4.43 -21.33 -50.26
C LEU A 173 2.95 -21.36 -49.86
N HIS A 174 2.07 -20.90 -50.75
CA HIS A 174 0.61 -20.89 -50.54
C HIS A 174 0.00 -22.31 -50.43
N GLY A 175 0.73 -23.36 -50.84
CA GLY A 175 0.33 -24.74 -50.58
C GLY A 175 0.51 -25.17 -49.11
N TYR A 176 1.42 -24.52 -48.39
CA TYR A 176 1.75 -24.82 -46.99
C TYR A 176 1.06 -23.87 -46.01
N VAL A 177 0.99 -22.58 -46.33
CA VAL A 177 0.44 -21.54 -45.45
C VAL A 177 -0.67 -20.78 -46.18
N ASP A 178 -1.79 -20.55 -45.49
CA ASP A 178 -2.91 -19.77 -46.04
C ASP A 178 -2.48 -18.32 -46.35
N LYS A 179 -3.04 -17.73 -47.42
CA LYS A 179 -2.70 -16.35 -47.82
C LYS A 179 -3.06 -15.33 -46.74
N GLY A 180 -4.14 -15.60 -45.97
CA GLY A 180 -4.58 -14.88 -44.78
C GLY A 180 -3.54 -14.76 -43.68
N GLN A 181 -2.54 -15.62 -43.69
CA GLN A 181 -1.54 -15.75 -42.63
C GLN A 181 -0.15 -15.27 -43.07
N LEU A 182 -0.04 -14.70 -44.27
CA LEU A 182 1.21 -14.25 -44.88
C LEU A 182 1.16 -12.75 -45.16
N THR A 183 2.26 -12.04 -44.93
CA THR A 183 2.37 -10.62 -45.27
C THR A 183 2.39 -10.41 -46.80
N CYS A 184 2.21 -9.16 -47.24
CA CYS A 184 2.15 -8.81 -48.65
C CYS A 184 3.45 -9.11 -49.42
N GLU A 185 4.62 -9.05 -48.78
CA GLU A 185 5.92 -9.41 -49.36
C GLU A 185 6.02 -10.91 -49.74
N LEU A 186 5.26 -11.74 -49.04
CA LEU A 186 5.10 -13.17 -49.28
C LEU A 186 3.85 -13.51 -50.12
N GLY A 187 3.22 -12.49 -50.71
CA GLY A 187 2.04 -12.65 -51.57
C GLY A 187 0.76 -13.02 -50.83
N GLY A 188 0.68 -12.71 -49.53
CA GLY A 188 -0.53 -12.82 -48.73
C GLY A 188 -1.27 -11.49 -48.55
N ASN A 189 -2.23 -11.48 -47.64
CA ASN A 189 -3.09 -10.34 -47.31
C ASN A 189 -3.14 -10.04 -45.80
N LEU A 190 -2.25 -10.62 -45.00
CA LEU A 190 -2.07 -10.25 -43.59
C LEU A 190 -1.44 -8.86 -43.53
N GLU A 191 -2.17 -7.90 -42.93
CA GLU A 191 -1.66 -6.57 -42.66
C GLU A 191 -0.64 -6.64 -41.52
N TYR A 192 0.56 -6.12 -41.76
CA TYR A 192 1.62 -6.05 -40.75
C TYR A 192 2.39 -4.75 -40.89
N CYS A 193 2.51 -4.00 -39.80
CA CYS A 193 3.33 -2.81 -39.73
C CYS A 193 4.37 -2.99 -38.61
N HIS A 194 5.63 -3.15 -39.00
CA HIS A 194 6.69 -3.51 -38.06
C HIS A 194 6.91 -2.44 -36.98
N SER A 195 6.91 -1.15 -37.35
CA SER A 195 7.07 -0.05 -36.39
C SER A 195 5.90 0.03 -35.40
N GLN A 196 4.67 -0.22 -35.86
CA GLN A 196 3.49 -0.27 -35.02
C GLN A 196 3.54 -1.48 -34.07
N TRP A 197 3.96 -2.65 -34.57
CA TRP A 197 4.15 -3.84 -33.76
C TRP A 197 5.16 -3.61 -32.64
N ILE A 198 6.32 -3.00 -32.94
CA ILE A 198 7.32 -2.60 -31.94
C ILE A 198 6.69 -1.66 -30.90
N HIS A 199 5.97 -0.62 -31.36
CA HIS A 199 5.36 0.37 -30.47
C HIS A 199 4.37 -0.26 -29.48
N HIS A 200 3.45 -1.12 -29.96
CA HIS A 200 2.53 -1.83 -29.06
C HIS A 200 3.27 -2.73 -28.11
N ARG A 201 4.28 -3.41 -28.62
CA ARG A 201 4.95 -4.41 -27.84
C ARG A 201 5.68 -3.78 -26.65
N THR A 202 6.43 -2.72 -26.91
CA THR A 202 7.04 -1.89 -25.88
C THR A 202 6.01 -1.26 -24.94
N ALA A 203 4.87 -0.79 -25.45
CA ALA A 203 3.83 -0.19 -24.60
C ALA A 203 3.20 -1.20 -23.62
N ILE A 204 2.91 -2.42 -24.08
CA ILE A 204 2.35 -3.49 -23.24
C ILE A 204 3.36 -3.96 -22.20
N GLU A 205 4.62 -4.14 -22.59
CA GLU A 205 5.67 -4.53 -21.66
C GLU A 205 5.96 -3.44 -20.62
N ASN A 206 6.04 -2.18 -21.04
CA ASN A 206 6.18 -1.06 -20.11
C ASN A 206 5.02 -1.00 -19.12
N PHE A 207 3.78 -1.19 -19.58
CA PHE A 207 2.62 -1.25 -18.71
C PHE A 207 2.74 -2.39 -17.68
N ALA A 208 3.14 -3.58 -18.12
CA ALA A 208 3.37 -4.72 -17.22
C ALA A 208 4.48 -4.45 -16.20
N VAL A 209 5.57 -3.78 -16.60
CA VAL A 209 6.65 -3.36 -15.68
C VAL A 209 6.16 -2.34 -14.66
N THR A 210 5.37 -1.35 -15.08
CA THR A 210 4.75 -0.37 -14.17
C THR A 210 3.85 -1.07 -13.16
N VAL A 211 2.96 -1.95 -13.62
CA VAL A 211 2.10 -2.80 -12.80
C VAL A 211 2.93 -3.56 -11.76
N LYS A 212 3.96 -4.32 -12.18
CA LYS A 212 4.84 -5.06 -11.26
C LYS A 212 5.51 -4.16 -10.21
N THR A 213 6.03 -3.02 -10.65
CA THR A 213 6.70 -2.05 -9.77
C THR A 213 5.72 -1.50 -8.73
N THR A 214 4.51 -1.11 -9.15
CA THR A 214 3.47 -0.62 -8.25
C THR A 214 3.07 -1.66 -7.22
N ALA A 215 2.92 -2.92 -7.61
CA ALA A 215 2.65 -3.99 -6.65
C ALA A 215 3.78 -4.23 -5.66
N GLN A 216 5.04 -4.20 -6.10
CA GLN A 216 6.19 -4.31 -5.19
C GLN A 216 6.22 -3.15 -4.18
N MET A 217 5.90 -1.93 -4.63
CA MET A 217 5.79 -0.77 -3.73
C MET A 217 4.67 -0.93 -2.70
N LEU A 218 3.49 -1.41 -3.14
CA LEU A 218 2.36 -1.72 -2.26
C LEU A 218 2.67 -2.83 -1.25
N GLN A 219 3.35 -3.90 -1.69
CA GLN A 219 3.77 -4.99 -0.82
C GLN A 219 4.70 -4.48 0.28
N LYS A 220 5.74 -3.73 -0.12
CA LYS A 220 6.70 -3.14 0.83
C LYS A 220 6.00 -2.24 1.83
N PHE A 221 5.10 -1.38 1.36
CA PHE A 221 4.34 -0.51 2.25
C PHE A 221 3.43 -1.28 3.21
N GLY A 222 2.74 -2.32 2.73
CA GLY A 222 1.94 -3.19 3.59
C GLY A 222 2.77 -3.86 4.69
N THR A 223 3.97 -4.35 4.34
CA THR A 223 4.93 -4.90 5.32
C THR A 223 5.37 -3.84 6.33
N ASP A 224 5.82 -2.66 5.86
CA ASP A 224 6.20 -1.53 6.72
C ASP A 224 5.08 -1.20 7.73
N LEU A 225 3.83 -1.12 7.26
CA LEU A 225 2.67 -0.83 8.11
C LEU A 225 2.41 -1.92 9.15
N SER A 226 2.53 -3.20 8.76
CA SER A 226 2.29 -4.34 9.65
C SER A 226 3.34 -4.51 10.75
N GLU A 227 4.59 -4.15 10.46
CA GLU A 227 5.71 -4.25 11.40
C GLU A 227 5.83 -3.00 12.29
N THR A 228 5.02 -1.97 12.03
CA THR A 228 5.04 -0.71 12.79
C THR A 228 4.43 -0.91 14.18
N GLU A 229 5.25 -0.75 15.22
CA GLU A 229 4.77 -0.66 16.60
C GLU A 229 4.11 0.70 16.88
N LEU A 230 3.05 0.70 17.69
CA LEU A 230 2.36 1.93 18.08
C LEU A 230 3.23 2.79 19.03
N PRO A 231 3.50 4.05 18.68
CA PRO A 231 4.23 4.98 19.54
C PRO A 231 3.62 5.23 20.92
N ASN A 232 4.48 5.58 21.88
CA ASN A 232 4.07 5.97 23.23
C ASN A 232 4.07 7.48 23.50
N ASP A 233 4.40 8.31 22.51
CA ASP A 233 4.49 9.77 22.61
C ASP A 233 3.61 10.48 21.56
N VAL A 234 3.09 11.67 21.90
CA VAL A 234 2.21 12.47 21.04
C VAL A 234 2.92 12.88 19.74
N GLN A 235 4.12 13.47 19.84
CA GLN A 235 4.85 13.99 18.70
C GLN A 235 5.27 12.86 17.76
N TYR A 236 5.81 11.78 18.31
CA TYR A 236 6.20 10.63 17.49
C TYR A 236 5.00 9.96 16.81
N THR A 237 3.83 9.85 17.48
CA THR A 237 2.61 9.33 16.84
C THR A 237 2.15 10.22 15.67
N LYS A 238 2.22 11.54 15.85
CA LYS A 238 1.83 12.52 14.83
C LYS A 238 2.74 12.48 13.61
N ASP A 239 4.05 12.41 13.83
CA ASP A 239 5.05 12.33 12.75
C ASP A 239 4.90 11.02 11.97
N LEU A 240 4.64 9.91 12.67
CA LEU A 240 4.38 8.61 12.05
C LEU A 240 3.10 8.64 11.21
N LEU A 241 2.00 9.21 11.72
CA LEU A 241 0.74 9.34 10.99
C LEU A 241 0.91 10.18 9.71
N THR A 242 1.66 11.28 9.80
CA THR A 242 1.97 12.14 8.67
C THR A 242 2.78 11.38 7.62
N THR A 243 3.88 10.74 8.05
CA THR A 243 4.76 9.96 7.17
C THR A 243 4.01 8.84 6.44
N HIS A 244 3.14 8.11 7.17
CA HIS A 244 2.35 7.03 6.58
C HIS A 244 1.31 7.57 5.58
N THR A 245 0.69 8.71 5.88
CA THR A 245 -0.30 9.34 5.01
C THR A 245 0.35 9.83 3.71
N GLU A 246 1.52 10.47 3.80
CA GLU A 246 2.28 10.90 2.61
C GLU A 246 2.69 9.71 1.72
N LYS A 247 3.16 8.60 2.33
CA LYS A 247 3.48 7.36 1.59
C LYS A 247 2.23 6.77 0.93
N HIS A 248 1.10 6.73 1.63
CA HIS A 248 -0.17 6.26 1.08
C HIS A 248 -0.60 7.10 -0.12
N ASP A 249 -0.58 8.44 0.00
CA ASP A 249 -1.03 9.34 -1.06
C ASP A 249 -0.15 9.21 -2.31
N LYS A 250 1.17 9.08 -2.11
CA LYS A 250 2.08 8.78 -3.22
C LYS A 250 1.72 7.47 -3.92
N LEU A 251 1.50 6.38 -3.18
CA LEU A 251 1.15 5.08 -3.76
C LEU A 251 -0.21 5.10 -4.48
N LYS A 252 -1.16 5.86 -3.95
CA LYS A 252 -2.44 6.10 -4.59
C LYS A 252 -2.29 6.81 -5.93
N ASP A 253 -1.37 7.76 -6.04
CA ASP A 253 -1.10 8.44 -7.30
C ASP A 253 -0.36 7.53 -8.30
N GLU A 254 0.57 6.68 -7.84
CA GLU A 254 1.21 5.65 -8.69
C GLU A 254 0.18 4.64 -9.23
N LEU A 255 -0.79 4.22 -8.42
CA LEU A 255 -1.90 3.35 -8.85
C LEU A 255 -2.75 4.02 -9.93
N LYS A 256 -3.16 5.27 -9.73
CA LYS A 256 -3.91 6.04 -10.74
C LYS A 256 -3.13 6.16 -12.04
N LEU A 257 -1.82 6.41 -11.97
CA LEU A 257 -0.98 6.52 -13.16
C LEU A 257 -0.93 5.19 -13.92
N ALA A 258 -0.77 4.06 -13.21
CA ALA A 258 -0.81 2.73 -13.81
C ALA A 258 -2.16 2.46 -14.51
N VAL A 259 -3.29 2.77 -13.85
CA VAL A 259 -4.64 2.63 -14.44
C VAL A 259 -4.80 3.51 -15.69
N GLN A 260 -4.33 4.75 -15.66
CA GLN A 260 -4.38 5.66 -16.82
C GLN A 260 -3.54 5.13 -18.00
N GLN A 261 -2.33 4.62 -17.73
CA GLN A 261 -1.48 4.00 -18.74
C GLN A 261 -2.17 2.78 -19.37
N GLY A 262 -2.69 1.85 -18.56
CA GLY A 262 -3.39 0.67 -19.05
C GLY A 262 -4.66 1.01 -19.83
N THR A 263 -5.45 1.99 -19.38
CA THR A 263 -6.68 2.42 -20.05
C THR A 263 -6.37 3.05 -21.41
N THR A 264 -5.33 3.89 -21.47
CA THR A 264 -4.87 4.50 -22.72
C THR A 264 -4.39 3.43 -23.70
N LEU A 265 -3.58 2.49 -23.23
CA LEU A 265 -3.08 1.37 -24.02
C LEU A 265 -4.22 0.51 -24.58
N LEU A 266 -5.19 0.14 -23.74
CA LEU A 266 -6.35 -0.63 -24.16
C LEU A 266 -7.19 0.12 -25.19
N GLY A 267 -7.35 1.43 -25.02
CA GLY A 267 -7.99 2.31 -26.00
C GLY A 267 -7.29 2.26 -27.35
N CYS A 268 -5.96 2.40 -27.38
CA CYS A 268 -5.15 2.32 -28.60
C CYS A 268 -5.32 0.96 -29.32
N ILE A 269 -5.28 -0.16 -28.58
CA ILE A 269 -5.46 -1.50 -29.13
C ILE A 269 -6.86 -1.64 -29.76
N LYS A 270 -7.91 -1.20 -29.05
CA LYS A 270 -9.31 -1.29 -29.52
C LYS A 270 -9.59 -0.39 -30.72
N GLU A 271 -9.04 0.82 -30.74
CA GLU A 271 -9.21 1.73 -31.88
C GLU A 271 -8.60 1.17 -33.17
N GLN A 272 -7.48 0.44 -33.07
CA GLN A 272 -6.87 -0.16 -34.24
C GLN A 272 -7.65 -1.35 -34.76
N ALA A 273 -8.19 -2.17 -33.86
CA ALA A 273 -9.15 -3.21 -34.23
C ALA A 273 -10.38 -2.63 -34.97
N ALA A 274 -10.81 -1.41 -34.60
CA ALA A 274 -11.97 -0.74 -35.18
C ALA A 274 -11.68 0.00 -36.51
N LYS A 275 -10.43 0.39 -36.79
CA LYS A 275 -10.06 1.20 -37.98
C LYS A 275 -10.13 0.45 -39.31
N SER A 276 -10.24 -0.87 -39.28
CA SER A 276 -10.34 -1.70 -40.47
C SER A 276 -11.58 -2.59 -40.35
N GLU A 277 -12.57 -2.36 -41.22
CA GLU A 277 -13.83 -3.12 -41.26
C GLU A 277 -13.63 -4.63 -41.46
N ASN A 278 -12.42 -5.06 -41.86
CA ASN A 278 -12.04 -6.46 -42.06
C ASN A 278 -10.86 -6.94 -41.19
N HIS A 279 -10.32 -6.10 -40.28
CA HIS A 279 -9.19 -6.49 -39.43
C HIS A 279 -9.68 -7.31 -38.24
N LYS A 280 -9.58 -8.62 -38.39
CA LYS A 280 -9.75 -9.55 -37.27
C LYS A 280 -8.43 -9.65 -36.53
N LEU A 281 -8.45 -9.36 -35.22
CA LEU A 281 -7.29 -9.56 -34.34
C LEU A 281 -6.75 -10.98 -34.51
N ASN A 282 -5.44 -11.08 -34.68
CA ASN A 282 -4.77 -12.38 -34.66
C ASN A 282 -4.74 -12.94 -33.22
N PRO A 283 -4.43 -14.24 -33.03
CA PRO A 283 -4.45 -14.84 -31.71
C PRO A 283 -3.53 -14.14 -30.68
N ASP A 284 -2.35 -13.68 -31.09
CA ASP A 284 -1.42 -12.96 -30.19
C ASP A 284 -1.98 -11.60 -29.78
N GLU A 285 -2.60 -10.86 -30.71
CA GLU A 285 -3.21 -9.57 -30.43
C GLU A 285 -4.41 -9.70 -29.49
N MET A 286 -5.23 -10.74 -29.68
CA MET A 286 -6.35 -11.04 -28.79
C MET A 286 -5.88 -11.37 -27.38
N GLU A 287 -4.85 -12.22 -27.25
CA GLU A 287 -4.24 -12.56 -25.97
C GLU A 287 -3.62 -11.34 -25.28
N ASN A 288 -2.94 -10.48 -26.04
CA ASN A 288 -2.41 -9.20 -25.54
C ASN A 288 -3.53 -8.29 -25.03
N GLN A 289 -4.64 -8.17 -25.75
CA GLN A 289 -5.80 -7.38 -25.29
C GLN A 289 -6.38 -7.95 -23.99
N THR A 290 -6.64 -9.26 -23.95
CA THR A 290 -7.15 -9.93 -22.75
C THR A 290 -6.19 -9.76 -21.57
N THR A 291 -4.89 -9.79 -21.82
CA THR A 291 -3.85 -9.55 -20.83
C THR A 291 -3.93 -8.15 -20.24
N VAL A 292 -4.04 -7.11 -21.08
CA VAL A 292 -4.18 -5.71 -20.62
C VAL A 292 -5.48 -5.52 -19.84
N GLU A 293 -6.59 -6.09 -20.31
CA GLU A 293 -7.89 -6.06 -19.61
C GLU A 293 -7.82 -6.72 -18.23
N ARG A 294 -7.17 -7.89 -18.15
CA ARG A 294 -6.95 -8.61 -16.89
C ARG A 294 -6.11 -7.78 -15.92
N LEU A 295 -4.99 -7.22 -16.37
CA LEU A 295 -4.13 -6.38 -15.53
C LEU A 295 -4.86 -5.14 -15.01
N LEU A 296 -5.71 -4.52 -15.83
CA LEU A 296 -6.56 -3.40 -15.38
C LEU A 296 -7.56 -3.81 -14.31
N ALA A 297 -8.24 -4.94 -14.48
CA ALA A 297 -9.16 -5.46 -13.47
C ALA A 297 -8.43 -5.75 -12.14
N GLN A 298 -7.24 -6.34 -12.22
CA GLN A 298 -6.41 -6.60 -11.05
C GLN A 298 -5.93 -5.31 -10.37
N LEU A 299 -5.62 -4.25 -11.12
CA LEU A 299 -5.25 -2.94 -10.56
C LEU A 299 -6.40 -2.36 -9.74
N ASP A 300 -7.63 -2.41 -10.27
CA ASP A 300 -8.83 -1.91 -9.59
C ASP A 300 -9.12 -2.70 -8.29
N GLU A 301 -9.07 -4.03 -8.35
CA GLU A 301 -9.24 -4.88 -7.16
C GLU A 301 -8.16 -4.62 -6.10
N THR A 302 -6.92 -4.35 -6.54
CA THR A 302 -5.79 -4.06 -5.65
C THR A 302 -5.91 -2.67 -5.03
N GLU A 303 -6.32 -1.65 -5.79
CA GLU A 303 -6.60 -0.31 -5.26
C GLU A 303 -7.68 -0.37 -4.19
N ASN A 304 -8.77 -1.10 -4.44
CA ASN A 304 -9.84 -1.30 -3.48
C ASN A 304 -9.35 -2.00 -2.20
N ALA A 305 -8.57 -3.07 -2.33
CA ALA A 305 -7.99 -3.76 -1.18
C ALA A 305 -7.02 -2.87 -0.38
N PHE A 306 -6.20 -2.08 -1.10
CA PHE A 306 -5.26 -1.13 -0.49
C PHE A 306 -5.99 -0.07 0.32
N GLN A 307 -7.05 0.53 -0.22
CA GLN A 307 -7.84 1.56 0.46
C GLN A 307 -8.53 0.99 1.71
N GLN A 308 -9.02 -0.26 1.66
CA GLN A 308 -9.63 -0.92 2.82
C GLN A 308 -8.60 -1.19 3.92
N PHE A 309 -7.43 -1.73 3.57
CA PHE A 309 -6.31 -1.94 4.49
C PHE A 309 -5.87 -0.63 5.14
N TRP A 310 -5.64 0.40 4.31
CA TRP A 310 -5.25 1.72 4.77
C TRP A 310 -6.26 2.33 5.74
N SER A 311 -7.56 2.26 5.44
CA SER A 311 -8.59 2.86 6.28
C SER A 311 -8.59 2.29 7.70
N LYS A 312 -8.33 0.97 7.83
CA LYS A 312 -8.19 0.31 9.15
C LYS A 312 -6.91 0.75 9.87
N HIS A 313 -5.77 0.77 9.15
CA HIS A 313 -4.48 1.19 9.71
C HIS A 313 -4.52 2.65 10.18
N TYR A 314 -5.06 3.54 9.35
CA TYR A 314 -5.21 4.96 9.65
C TYR A 314 -6.05 5.18 10.90
N LEU A 315 -7.23 4.56 11.00
CA LEU A 315 -8.10 4.65 12.17
C LEU A 315 -7.38 4.21 13.45
N LYS A 316 -6.62 3.11 13.40
CA LYS A 316 -5.86 2.60 14.55
C LYS A 316 -4.79 3.60 15.02
N LEU A 317 -4.07 4.20 14.08
CA LEU A 317 -3.02 5.16 14.39
C LEU A 317 -3.59 6.51 14.87
N GLU A 318 -4.72 6.94 14.31
CA GLU A 318 -5.49 8.10 14.80
C GLU A 318 -5.99 7.87 16.23
N GLN A 319 -6.59 6.72 16.52
CA GLN A 319 -6.98 6.34 17.88
C GLN A 319 -5.75 6.26 18.82
N CYS A 320 -4.58 5.85 18.31
CA CYS A 320 -3.36 5.89 19.11
C CYS A 320 -2.99 7.32 19.49
N LEU A 321 -3.07 8.26 18.54
CA LEU A 321 -2.81 9.68 18.79
C LEU A 321 -3.81 10.28 19.78
N GLN A 322 -5.10 9.96 19.62
CA GLN A 322 -6.16 10.35 20.56
C GLN A 322 -5.86 9.85 21.98
N LEU A 323 -5.46 8.59 22.13
CA LEU A 323 -5.04 8.04 23.42
C LEU A 323 -3.84 8.79 24.00
N ARG A 324 -2.81 9.09 23.19
CA ARG A 324 -1.62 9.81 23.67
C ARG A 324 -1.97 11.20 24.18
N HIS A 325 -2.82 11.94 23.47
CA HIS A 325 -3.34 13.23 23.94
C HIS A 325 -4.15 13.07 25.23
N PHE A 326 -5.08 12.10 25.25
CA PHE A 326 -5.89 11.84 26.43
C PHE A 326 -5.04 11.55 27.68
N GLU A 327 -3.99 10.73 27.54
CA GLU A 327 -3.09 10.40 28.64
C GLU A 327 -2.17 11.56 29.05
N HIS A 328 -1.77 12.40 28.09
CA HIS A 328 -1.02 13.62 28.38
C HIS A 328 -1.87 14.59 29.22
N ASP A 329 -3.07 14.91 28.75
CA ASP A 329 -3.98 15.85 29.40
C ASP A 329 -4.45 15.33 30.76
N PHE A 330 -4.66 14.01 30.88
CA PHE A 330 -4.94 13.37 32.16
C PHE A 330 -3.82 13.63 33.18
N ARG A 331 -2.55 13.49 32.78
CA ARG A 331 -1.41 13.73 33.68
C ARG A 331 -1.34 15.20 34.09
N GLU A 332 -1.53 16.12 33.16
CA GLU A 332 -1.50 17.56 33.43
C GLU A 332 -2.58 17.97 34.44
N VAL A 333 -3.84 17.57 34.17
CA VAL A 333 -4.97 17.86 35.05
C VAL A 333 -4.80 17.23 36.42
N LYS A 334 -4.33 15.97 36.49
CA LYS A 334 -4.07 15.28 37.75
C LYS A 334 -3.01 15.98 38.59
N VAL A 335 -1.88 16.39 37.99
CA VAL A 335 -0.83 17.12 38.72
C VAL A 335 -1.35 18.46 39.26
N SER A 336 -2.17 19.18 38.49
CA SER A 336 -2.80 20.42 38.94
C SER A 336 -3.72 20.19 40.15
N LEU A 337 -4.59 19.18 40.09
CA LEU A 337 -5.51 18.85 41.19
C LEU A 337 -4.79 18.29 42.41
N ASP A 338 -3.76 17.47 42.23
CA ASP A 338 -2.93 16.96 43.34
C ASP A 338 -2.26 18.14 44.08
N SER A 339 -1.73 19.14 43.37
CA SER A 339 -1.14 20.34 43.98
C SER A 339 -2.16 21.21 44.73
N LEU A 340 -3.38 21.34 44.20
CA LEU A 340 -4.47 22.05 44.87
C LEU A 340 -4.92 21.30 46.13
N MET A 341 -5.02 19.97 46.07
CA MET A 341 -5.32 19.12 47.21
C MET A 341 -4.24 19.22 48.30
N ASP A 342 -2.96 19.21 47.93
CA ASP A 342 -1.86 19.41 48.88
C ASP A 342 -1.98 20.77 49.59
N THR A 343 -2.29 21.83 48.84
CA THR A 343 -2.53 23.18 49.41
C THR A 343 -3.73 23.17 50.35
N LEU A 344 -4.82 22.49 49.97
CA LEU A 344 -6.02 22.36 50.79
C LEU A 344 -5.72 21.63 52.11
N THR A 345 -4.97 20.53 52.06
CA THR A 345 -4.61 19.77 53.25
C THR A 345 -3.69 20.56 54.19
N PHE A 346 -2.80 21.41 53.65
CA PHE A 346 -1.90 22.25 54.43
C PHE A 346 -2.59 23.43 55.15
N LEU A 347 -3.76 23.88 54.67
CA LEU A 347 -4.55 24.90 55.37
C LEU A 347 -4.93 24.43 56.78
N SER A 348 -4.79 25.28 57.78
CA SER A 348 -5.17 24.92 59.16
C SER A 348 -6.69 24.77 59.28
N ASP A 349 -7.13 23.76 60.03
CA ASP A 349 -8.55 23.52 60.30
C ASP A 349 -9.08 24.39 61.45
N ILE A 350 -8.18 25.00 62.25
CA ILE A 350 -8.52 25.76 63.46
C ILE A 350 -7.67 27.05 63.51
N GLY A 351 -8.29 28.15 63.92
CA GLY A 351 -7.62 29.40 64.28
C GLY A 351 -7.66 29.64 65.79
N ASP A 352 -6.85 30.57 66.29
CA ASP A 352 -6.78 30.92 67.71
C ASP A 352 -7.61 32.16 68.10
N CYS A 353 -8.09 32.92 67.11
CA CYS A 353 -8.93 34.10 67.28
C CYS A 353 -9.88 34.29 66.09
N VAL A 354 -10.91 35.14 66.25
CA VAL A 354 -11.91 35.42 65.19
C VAL A 354 -11.23 35.86 63.90
N THR A 355 -10.31 36.82 63.96
CA THR A 355 -9.58 37.34 62.79
C THR A 355 -8.84 36.23 62.05
N ARG A 356 -8.18 35.32 62.77
CA ARG A 356 -7.43 34.21 62.17
C ARG A 356 -8.35 33.22 61.46
N VAL A 357 -9.50 32.89 62.05
CA VAL A 357 -10.49 31.99 61.43
C VAL A 357 -11.14 32.64 60.20
N GLU A 358 -11.46 33.93 60.25
CA GLU A 358 -11.98 34.68 59.10
C GLU A 358 -10.98 34.74 57.94
N MET A 359 -9.68 34.91 58.24
CA MET A 359 -8.63 34.80 57.24
C MET A 359 -8.56 33.39 56.62
N LEU A 360 -8.62 32.33 57.43
CA LEU A 360 -8.61 30.94 56.92
C LEU A 360 -9.81 30.64 56.02
N LEU A 361 -11.00 31.16 56.35
CA LEU A 361 -12.19 31.03 55.50
C LEU A 361 -12.02 31.77 54.17
N ASN A 362 -11.41 32.95 54.18
CA ASN A 362 -11.11 33.69 52.97
C ASN A 362 -10.05 32.99 52.10
N ASP A 363 -9.02 32.42 52.72
CA ASP A 363 -7.98 31.64 52.03
C ASP A 363 -8.58 30.37 51.39
N LEU A 364 -9.49 29.69 52.10
CA LEU A 364 -10.22 28.52 51.58
C LEU A 364 -11.10 28.90 50.37
N ASN A 365 -11.90 29.96 50.46
CA ASN A 365 -12.71 30.43 49.33
C ASN A 365 -11.83 30.76 48.12
N THR A 366 -10.71 31.44 48.34
CA THR A 366 -9.76 31.78 47.27
C THR A 366 -9.16 30.52 46.63
N LEU A 367 -8.90 29.48 47.41
CA LEU A 367 -8.43 28.19 46.90
C LEU A 367 -9.50 27.45 46.10
N GLU A 368 -10.76 27.46 46.56
CA GLU A 368 -11.89 26.87 45.83
C GLU A 368 -12.13 27.58 44.50
N GLU A 369 -12.08 28.92 44.48
CA GLU A 369 -12.17 29.71 43.24
C GLU A 369 -11.07 29.35 42.24
N LYS A 370 -9.83 29.17 42.72
CA LYS A 370 -8.71 28.72 41.88
C LYS A 370 -8.87 27.29 41.39
N ALA A 371 -9.42 26.41 42.22
CA ALA A 371 -9.59 25.00 41.89
C ALA A 371 -10.71 24.74 40.87
N GLN A 372 -11.68 25.65 40.77
CA GLN A 372 -12.83 25.51 39.89
C GLN A 372 -12.44 25.20 38.44
N GLU A 373 -11.44 25.91 37.89
CA GLU A 373 -10.95 25.68 36.52
C GLU A 373 -10.41 24.26 36.33
N SER A 374 -9.59 23.77 37.27
CA SER A 374 -9.01 22.42 37.19
C SER A 374 -10.06 21.33 37.40
N LEU A 375 -11.06 21.56 38.25
CA LEU A 375 -12.18 20.65 38.46
C LEU A 375 -13.06 20.53 37.21
N GLU A 376 -13.39 21.65 36.57
CA GLU A 376 -14.15 21.67 35.31
C GLU A 376 -13.37 20.97 34.19
N LYS A 377 -12.07 21.25 34.06
CA LYS A 377 -11.19 20.55 33.11
C LYS A 377 -11.18 19.04 33.33
N ALA A 378 -11.09 18.58 34.57
CA ALA A 378 -11.12 17.15 34.89
C ALA A 378 -12.46 16.48 34.55
N GLN A 379 -13.58 17.15 34.82
CA GLN A 379 -14.91 16.65 34.47
C GLN A 379 -15.12 16.57 32.95
N LEU A 380 -14.73 17.62 32.22
CA LEU A 380 -14.77 17.64 30.76
C LEU A 380 -13.87 16.56 30.16
N HIS A 381 -12.69 16.35 30.72
CA HIS A 381 -11.77 15.30 30.25
C HIS A 381 -12.30 13.89 30.52
N ALA A 382 -12.93 13.67 31.67
CA ALA A 382 -13.62 12.41 31.96
C ALA A 382 -14.78 12.15 30.98
N LEU A 383 -15.54 13.19 30.62
CA LEU A 383 -16.61 13.12 29.62
C LEU A 383 -16.06 12.82 28.22
N HIS A 384 -14.96 13.46 27.82
CA HIS A 384 -14.28 13.15 26.56
C HIS A 384 -13.85 11.68 26.50
N GLY A 385 -13.29 11.15 27.59
CA GLY A 385 -12.97 9.73 27.67
C GLY A 385 -14.19 8.81 27.57
N ASP A 386 -15.37 9.20 28.10
CA ASP A 386 -16.61 8.43 27.89
C ASP A 386 -17.03 8.42 26.42
N GLN A 387 -16.87 9.54 25.70
CA GLN A 387 -17.17 9.63 24.27
C GLN A 387 -16.26 8.71 23.46
N LEU A 388 -14.97 8.65 23.78
CA LEU A 388 -14.03 7.70 23.16
C LEU A 388 -14.44 6.24 23.43
N ILE A 389 -14.94 5.94 24.62
CA ILE A 389 -15.44 4.59 24.94
C ILE A 389 -16.70 4.27 24.12
N GLN A 390 -17.62 5.22 23.98
CA GLN A 390 -18.85 5.06 23.20
C GLN A 390 -18.58 4.88 21.70
N SER A 391 -17.49 5.46 21.18
CA SER A 391 -17.06 5.29 19.79
C SER A 391 -16.29 3.99 19.52
N ASN A 392 -16.24 3.06 20.48
CA ASN A 392 -15.49 1.79 20.40
C ASN A 392 -13.97 1.99 20.17
N HIS A 393 -13.38 2.98 20.82
CA HIS A 393 -11.94 3.22 20.78
C HIS A 393 -11.15 1.97 21.25
N TYR A 394 -10.11 1.53 20.53
CA TYR A 394 -9.42 0.26 20.83
C TYR A 394 -8.89 0.14 22.27
N ALA A 395 -8.55 1.27 22.89
CA ALA A 395 -7.95 1.38 24.22
C ALA A 395 -8.93 1.60 25.38
N VAL A 396 -10.19 1.13 25.30
CA VAL A 396 -11.20 1.28 26.38
C VAL A 396 -10.65 0.91 27.77
N ASP A 397 -9.87 -0.18 27.85
CA ASP A 397 -9.31 -0.69 29.10
C ASP A 397 -8.30 0.29 29.75
N SER A 398 -7.65 1.15 28.95
CA SER A 398 -6.72 2.18 29.45
C SER A 398 -7.41 3.50 29.77
N ILE A 399 -8.46 3.85 29.02
CA ILE A 399 -9.20 5.11 29.15
C ILE A 399 -10.14 5.08 30.36
N ARG A 400 -10.92 4.00 30.52
CA ARG A 400 -11.96 3.90 31.55
C ARG A 400 -11.44 4.12 32.97
N PRO A 401 -10.32 3.50 33.42
CA PRO A 401 -9.81 3.73 34.77
C PRO A 401 -9.42 5.19 35.02
N LYS A 402 -8.86 5.88 34.02
CA LYS A 402 -8.46 7.28 34.11
C LYS A 402 -9.68 8.21 34.25
N CYS A 403 -10.77 7.95 33.53
CA CYS A 403 -12.03 8.68 33.70
C CYS A 403 -12.59 8.52 35.12
N VAL A 404 -12.58 7.30 35.66
CA VAL A 404 -13.04 7.03 37.02
C VAL A 404 -12.15 7.75 38.04
N GLU A 405 -10.83 7.74 37.83
CA GLU A 405 -9.88 8.41 38.70
C GLU A 405 -10.07 9.93 38.72
N LEU A 406 -10.24 10.58 37.57
CA LEU A 406 -10.51 12.02 37.50
C LEU A 406 -11.75 12.40 38.30
N ARG A 407 -12.87 11.68 38.11
CA ARG A 407 -14.11 11.94 38.87
C ARG A 407 -13.89 11.77 40.36
N ARG A 408 -13.18 10.71 40.77
CA ARG A 408 -12.84 10.47 42.18
C ARG A 408 -11.98 11.61 42.77
N ILE A 409 -11.00 12.12 42.04
CA ILE A 409 -10.16 13.24 42.49
C ILE A 409 -11.01 14.49 42.68
N CYS A 410 -11.90 14.80 41.72
CA CYS A 410 -12.84 15.92 41.85
C CYS A 410 -13.73 15.79 43.09
N ASP A 411 -14.38 14.63 43.24
CA ASP A 411 -15.28 14.37 44.38
C ASP A 411 -14.53 14.49 45.71
N ASN A 412 -13.31 13.97 45.79
CA ASN A 412 -12.47 14.06 46.99
C ASN A 412 -12.14 15.52 47.33
N PHE A 413 -11.73 16.33 46.34
CA PHE A 413 -11.40 17.74 46.56
C PHE A 413 -12.62 18.51 47.09
N THR A 414 -13.76 18.40 46.40
CA THR A 414 -14.99 19.08 46.80
C THR A 414 -15.46 18.66 48.20
N ASN A 415 -15.35 17.37 48.53
CA ASN A 415 -15.75 16.88 49.84
C ASN A 415 -14.82 17.37 50.96
N GLU A 416 -13.50 17.37 50.74
CA GLU A 416 -12.55 17.83 51.76
C GLU A 416 -12.62 19.36 51.95
N ALA A 417 -12.80 20.13 50.87
CA ALA A 417 -12.98 21.57 50.93
C ALA A 417 -14.25 21.92 51.74
N LYS A 418 -15.37 21.26 51.44
CA LYS A 418 -16.62 21.42 52.18
C LYS A 418 -16.47 21.07 53.66
N LYS A 419 -15.81 19.95 53.96
CA LYS A 419 -15.55 19.52 55.34
C LYS A 419 -14.72 20.56 56.10
N LYS A 420 -13.67 21.12 55.46
CA LYS A 420 -12.82 22.15 56.05
C LYS A 420 -13.60 23.46 56.29
N TYR A 421 -14.45 23.85 55.34
CA TYR A 421 -15.37 24.97 55.49
C TYR A 421 -16.29 24.79 56.71
N ASP A 422 -16.92 23.61 56.85
CA ASP A 422 -17.82 23.31 57.95
C ASP A 422 -17.12 23.39 59.32
N ILE A 423 -15.86 22.94 59.42
CA ILE A 423 -15.06 23.01 60.64
C ILE A 423 -14.70 24.47 60.97
N LEU A 424 -14.16 25.22 59.99
CA LEU A 424 -13.76 26.62 60.18
C LEU A 424 -14.97 27.51 60.51
N SER A 425 -16.12 27.29 59.88
CA SER A 425 -17.35 28.02 60.15
C SER A 425 -17.83 27.81 61.60
N LYS A 426 -17.79 26.56 62.10
CA LYS A 426 -18.08 26.27 63.52
C LYS A 426 -17.06 26.90 64.46
N SER A 427 -15.77 26.83 64.13
CA SER A 427 -14.70 27.47 64.89
C SER A 427 -14.95 28.98 65.01
N ASN A 428 -15.34 29.64 63.91
CA ASN A 428 -15.64 31.06 63.89
C ASN A 428 -16.79 31.42 64.83
N GLN A 429 -17.86 30.62 64.84
CA GLN A 429 -19.00 30.82 65.74
C GLN A 429 -18.60 30.71 67.21
N ILE A 430 -17.73 29.74 67.55
CA ILE A 430 -17.22 29.55 68.90
C ILE A 430 -16.37 30.76 69.33
N HIS A 431 -15.40 31.17 68.51
CA HIS A 431 -14.54 32.33 68.83
C HIS A 431 -15.35 33.63 68.97
N LYS A 432 -16.33 33.87 68.09
CA LYS A 432 -17.25 35.02 68.22
C LYS A 432 -18.07 34.97 69.51
N GLY A 433 -18.49 33.78 69.94
CA GLY A 433 -19.17 33.58 71.22
C GLY A 433 -18.26 33.90 72.41
N ILE A 434 -17.02 33.42 72.39
CA ILE A 434 -16.01 33.68 73.43
C ILE A 434 -15.70 35.17 73.54
N ASP A 435 -15.43 35.85 72.42
CA ASP A 435 -15.13 37.29 72.41
C ASP A 435 -16.30 38.11 72.94
N LYS A 436 -17.54 37.73 72.60
CA LYS A 436 -18.74 38.40 73.13
C LYS A 436 -18.87 38.25 74.64
N VAL A 437 -18.64 37.05 75.18
CA VAL A 437 -18.65 36.82 76.65
C VAL A 437 -17.55 37.63 77.32
N ARG A 438 -16.35 37.66 76.72
CA ARG A 438 -15.21 38.41 77.23
C ARG A 438 -15.50 39.92 77.31
N CYS A 439 -16.06 40.51 76.26
CA CYS A 439 -16.49 41.92 76.29
C CYS A 439 -17.52 42.20 77.39
N ILE A 440 -18.51 41.32 77.57
CA ILE A 440 -19.51 41.46 78.64
C ILE A 440 -18.86 41.40 80.03
N THR A 441 -17.86 40.52 80.23
CA THR A 441 -17.15 40.43 81.52
C THR A 441 -16.21 41.60 81.79
N GLU A 442 -15.66 42.22 80.75
CA GLU A 442 -14.80 43.42 80.87
C GLU A 442 -15.65 44.69 81.09
N GLU A 443 -16.92 44.70 80.70
CA GLU A 443 -17.89 45.79 80.93
C GLU A 443 -18.64 45.70 82.27
N ALA A 444 -18.50 44.60 83.03
CA ALA A 444 -19.16 44.42 84.33
C ALA A 444 -18.41 45.16 85.46
N PRO A 445 -19.06 46.03 86.27
CA PRO A 445 -18.38 46.76 87.35
C PRO A 445 -18.02 45.82 88.52
N HIS A 446 -16.77 45.94 89.01
CA HIS A 446 -16.26 45.24 90.20
C HIS A 446 -17.16 45.45 91.43
N PRO A 447 -17.70 44.40 92.08
CA PRO A 447 -18.32 44.55 93.39
C PRO A 447 -17.23 44.65 94.46
N TYR A 448 -17.15 45.82 95.10
CA TYR A 448 -16.52 46.05 96.40
C TYR A 448 -17.04 45.05 97.45
N ILE A 449 -16.14 44.37 98.18
CA ILE A 449 -16.39 44.02 99.60
C ILE A 449 -15.11 44.23 100.40
N SER A 450 -15.07 45.32 101.17
CA SER A 450 -14.13 45.61 102.25
C SER A 450 -14.75 45.23 103.61
N ASP A 451 -13.92 44.64 104.49
CA ASP A 451 -13.97 44.60 105.96
C ASP A 451 -15.19 45.23 106.71
N ARG A 452 -15.84 44.46 107.59
CA ARG A 452 -15.73 44.62 109.07
C ARG A 452 -16.61 43.66 109.88
N LYS A 453 -16.06 43.32 111.06
CA LYS A 453 -16.59 42.63 112.25
C LYS A 453 -17.95 43.15 112.72
N ASP A 454 -18.84 42.26 113.23
CA ASP A 454 -18.99 42.04 114.68
C ASP A 454 -20.08 41.00 115.06
N THR A 455 -19.70 40.19 116.05
CA THR A 455 -20.42 39.47 117.13
C THR A 455 -21.90 39.04 117.04
N GLY A 456 -22.12 37.74 117.34
CA GLY A 456 -22.96 37.34 118.49
C GLY A 456 -24.34 36.74 118.21
N LEU A 457 -24.46 35.40 118.35
CA LEU A 457 -25.56 34.58 118.92
C LEU A 457 -25.51 33.18 118.26
N LEU A 458 -24.81 32.23 118.87
CA LEU A 458 -25.36 31.22 119.81
C LEU A 458 -26.01 30.03 119.09
N GLU A 459 -25.20 28.97 119.01
CA GLU A 459 -25.53 27.61 119.43
C GLU A 459 -26.98 27.14 119.26
N LYS A 460 -27.20 26.26 118.28
CA LYS A 460 -27.95 25.02 118.50
C LYS A 460 -27.33 23.85 117.72
N LEU A 461 -26.66 22.99 118.50
CA LEU A 461 -26.72 21.53 118.49
C LEU A 461 -26.08 20.77 117.31
N PHE A 462 -24.89 20.24 117.61
CA PHE A 462 -24.39 18.97 117.10
C PHE A 462 -25.33 17.80 117.45
N ALA A 463 -25.65 16.99 116.45
CA ALA A 463 -25.75 15.53 116.52
C ALA A 463 -25.47 14.96 115.12
#